data_AF-A0A1H7GNJ2-F1
#
_entry.id   AF-A0A1H7GNJ2-F1
#
_cell.length_a   1.000
_cell.length_b   1.000
_cell.length_c   1.000
_cell.angle_alpha   90.00
_cell.angle_beta   90.00
_cell.angle_gamma   90.00
#
_symmetry.space_group_name_H-M   'P 1'
#
loop_
_entity.id
_entity.type
_entity.pdbx_description
1 polymer ?
#
loop_
_entity_poly.entity_id
_entity_poly.type
_entity_poly.pdbx_seq_one_letter_code
_entity_poly.pdbx_strand_id
1 'polypeptide(L)' 'MRELAEAAGATLLKGTFLDFLDPWGNRIQVVEYRDLQFMKTDAVLKFMGLELDKSEQAQAELREKGIQT' A
#
# COMPACT_ATOMS: atom_id res chain seq x y z
N MET A 1 12.26 -4.24 -14.35
CA MET A 1 11.00 -4.43 -13.60
C MET A 1 9.81 -4.72 -14.52
N ARG A 2 9.48 -3.87 -15.51
CA ARG A 2 8.38 -4.14 -16.48
C ARG A 2 8.49 -5.52 -17.15
N GLU A 3 9.63 -5.78 -17.78
CA GLU A 3 9.90 -7.06 -18.47
C GLU A 3 9.83 -8.26 -17.52
N LEU A 4 10.27 -8.10 -16.27
CA LEU A 4 10.19 -9.15 -15.25
C LEU A 4 8.75 -9.42 -14.82
N ALA A 5 7.94 -8.37 -14.69
CA ALA A 5 6.52 -8.50 -14.37
C ALA A 5 5.78 -9.22 -15.51
N GLU A 6 6.04 -8.83 -16.77
CA GLU A 6 5.48 -9.52 -17.95
C GLU A 6 5.92 -10.98 -18.02
N ALA A 7 7.20 -11.27 -17.79
CA ALA A 7 7.73 -12.64 -17.74
C ALA A 7 7.09 -13.48 -16.61
N ALA A 8 6.64 -12.85 -15.53
CA ALA A 8 5.90 -13.48 -14.44
C ALA A 8 4.39 -13.63 -14.71
N GLY A 9 3.90 -13.23 -15.90
CA GLY A 9 2.50 -13.33 -16.30
C GLY A 9 1.64 -12.12 -15.94
N ALA A 10 2.25 -10.99 -15.57
CA ALA A 10 1.50 -9.77 -15.29
C ALA A 10 0.99 -9.09 -16.57
N THR A 11 -0.16 -8.42 -16.45
CA THR A 11 -0.72 -7.56 -17.51
C THR A 11 -0.39 -6.10 -17.20
N LEU A 12 0.49 -5.48 -17.99
CA LEU A 12 0.83 -4.06 -17.82
C LEU A 12 -0.38 -3.16 -18.08
N LEU A 13 -0.59 -2.18 -17.19
CA LEU A 13 -1.62 -1.16 -17.34
C LEU A 13 -1.01 0.11 -17.94
N LYS A 14 -1.81 0.83 -18.74
CA LYS A 14 -1.41 2.13 -19.30
C LYS A 14 -1.49 3.20 -18.21
N GLY A 15 -0.48 4.06 -18.11
CA GLY A 15 -0.46 5.16 -17.16
C GLY A 15 0.94 5.74 -16.97
N THR A 16 1.01 6.79 -16.15
CA THR A 16 2.27 7.46 -15.78
C THR A 16 3.17 6.60 -14.91
N PHE A 17 2.56 5.80 -14.03
CA PHE A 17 3.26 4.92 -13.10
C PHE A 17 3.46 3.51 -13.67
N LEU A 18 4.29 2.72 -13.00
CA LEU A 18 4.41 1.30 -13.30
C LEU A 18 3.27 0.57 -12.58
N ASP A 19 2.17 0.39 -13.32
CA ASP A 19 0.99 -0.33 -12.87
C ASP A 19 0.83 -1.62 -13.66
N PHE A 20 0.47 -2.72 -12.99
CA PHE A 20 0.15 -3.99 -13.63
C PHE A 20 -0.81 -4.82 -12.80
N LEU A 21 -1.52 -5.73 -13.46
CA LEU A 21 -2.28 -6.78 -12.81
C LEU A 21 -1.41 -8.02 -12.68
N ASP A 22 -1.29 -8.58 -11.48
CA ASP A 22 -0.69 -9.90 -11.31
C ASP A 22 -1.63 -11.00 -11.87
N PRO A 23 -1.17 -12.25 -11.98
CA PRO A 23 -1.99 -13.36 -12.49
C PRO A 23 -3.27 -13.64 -11.69
N TRP A 24 -3.38 -13.12 -10.47
CA TRP A 24 -4.56 -13.27 -9.61
C TRP A 24 -5.53 -12.08 -9.71
N GLY A 25 -5.18 -11.06 -10.50
CA GLY A 25 -5.99 -9.86 -10.72
C GLY A 25 -5.76 -8.75 -9.71
N ASN A 26 -4.75 -8.85 -8.83
CA ASN A 26 -4.38 -7.75 -7.94
C ASN A 26 -3.73 -6.63 -8.76
N ARG A 27 -4.15 -5.38 -8.51
CA ARG A 27 -3.48 -4.22 -9.08
C ARG A 27 -2.27 -3.84 -8.23
N ILE A 28 -1.08 -3.97 -8.82
CA ILE A 28 0.17 -3.54 -8.23
C ILE A 28 0.60 -2.25 -8.90
N GLN A 29 0.97 -1.26 -8.09
CA GLN A 29 1.56 0.01 -8.52
C GLN A 29 2.92 0.17 -7.84
N VAL A 30 3.96 0.34 -8.64
CA VAL A 30 5.32 0.60 -8.15
C VAL A 30 5.56 2.10 -8.14
N VAL A 31 5.78 2.64 -6.94
CA VAL A 31 5.99 4.07 -6.68
C VAL A 31 7.16 4.27 -5.74
N GLU A 32 7.77 5.45 -5.78
CA GLU A 32 8.82 5.84 -4.84
C GLU A 32 8.23 6.15 -3.46
N TYR A 33 9.00 5.83 -2.41
CA TYR A 33 8.56 6.04 -1.04
C TYR A 33 8.20 7.49 -0.73
N ARG A 34 8.89 8.44 -1.37
CA ARG A 34 8.68 9.89 -1.18
C ARG A 34 7.29 10.36 -1.63
N ASP A 35 6.69 9.65 -2.59
CA ASP A 35 5.42 10.05 -3.21
C ASP A 35 4.21 9.39 -2.54
N LEU A 36 4.43 8.52 -1.55
CA LEU A 36 3.37 7.79 -0.86
C LEU A 36 2.78 8.60 0.31
N GLN A 37 1.45 8.74 0.30
CA GLN A 37 0.68 9.32 1.41
C GLN A 37 0.50 8.26 2.51
N PHE A 38 1.53 8.07 3.35
CA PHE A 38 1.52 7.07 4.42
C PHE A 38 0.72 7.46 5.66
N MET A 39 0.44 8.75 5.83
CA MET A 39 -0.19 9.23 7.05
C MET A 39 -1.62 8.70 7.15
N LYS A 40 -1.88 7.91 8.18
CA LYS A 40 -3.21 7.47 8.60
C LYS A 40 -3.67 8.28 9.82
N THR A 41 -3.53 9.60 9.74
CA THR A 41 -4.09 10.51 10.74
C THR A 41 -5.62 10.48 10.66
N ASP A 42 -6.29 10.88 11.74
CA ASP A 42 -7.76 10.93 11.81
C ASP A 42 -8.38 11.70 10.62
N ALA A 43 -7.74 12.81 10.22
CA ALA A 43 -8.19 13.60 9.07
C ALA A 43 -8.13 12.82 7.75
N VAL A 44 -7.07 12.02 7.54
CA VAL A 44 -6.92 11.18 6.34
C VAL A 44 -7.92 10.03 6.36
N LEU A 45 -8.10 9.37 7.51
CA LEU A 45 -9.09 8.30 7.66
C LEU A 45 -10.51 8.80 7.41
N LYS A 46 -10.86 9.97 7.97
CA LYS A 46 -12.14 10.64 7.73
C LYS A 46 -12.35 10.99 6.26
N PHE A 47 -11.32 11.52 5.58
CA PHE A 47 -11.39 11.80 4.14
C PHE A 47 -11.62 10.52 3.31
N MET A 48 -11.05 9.39 3.76
CA MET A 48 -11.29 8.07 3.14
C MET A 48 -12.64 7.45 3.50
N GLY A 49 -13.46 8.08 4.37
CA GLY A 49 -14.72 7.53 4.84
C GLY A 49 -14.54 6.34 5.80
N LEU A 50 -13.42 6.30 6.53
CA LEU A 50 -13.06 5.22 7.44
C LEU A 50 -13.09 5.71 8.90
N GLU A 51 -13.62 4.88 9.78
CA GLU A 51 -13.56 5.02 11.23
C GLU A 51 -12.97 3.71 11.77
N LEU A 52 -11.65 3.67 11.93
CA LEU A 52 -10.89 2.46 12.21
C LEU A 52 -9.81 2.74 13.24
N ASP A 53 -9.69 1.85 14.20
CA ASP A 53 -8.59 1.81 15.16
C ASP A 53 -7.69 0.59 14.92
N LYS A 54 -6.46 0.67 15.41
CA LYS A 54 -5.58 -0.50 15.49
C LYS A 54 -6.15 -1.50 16.50
N SER A 55 -6.11 -2.79 16.17
CA SER A 55 -6.43 -3.84 17.14
C SER A 55 -5.44 -3.83 18.31
N GLU A 56 -5.85 -4.39 19.44
CA GLU A 56 -4.98 -4.52 20.63
C GLU A 56 -3.66 -5.25 20.31
N GLN A 57 -3.73 -6.30 19.48
CA GLN A 57 -2.56 -7.02 19.01
C GLN A 57 -1.62 -6.13 18.17
N ALA A 58 -2.16 -5.39 17.21
CA ALA A 58 -1.35 -4.49 16.39
C ALA A 58 -0.69 -3.39 17.23
N GLN A 59 -1.39 -2.91 18.26
CA GLN A 59 -0.85 -1.97 19.25
C GLN A 59 0.30 -2.58 20.06
N ALA A 60 0.20 -3.86 20.45
CA ALA A 60 1.28 -4.56 21.15
C ALA A 60 2.52 -4.72 20.26
N GLU A 61 2.35 -5.14 19.00
CA GLU A 61 3.45 -5.30 18.04
C GLU A 61 4.20 -3.98 17.77
N LEU A 62 3.49 -2.85 17.76
CA LEU A 62 4.12 -1.53 17.61
C LEU A 62 4.97 -1.16 18.83
N ARG A 63 4.47 -1.44 20.03
CA ARG A 63 5.23 -1.22 21.27
C ARG A 63 6.48 -2.10 21.35
N GLU A 64 6.41 -3.36 20.94
CA GLU A 64 7.58 -4.26 20.87
C GLU A 64 8.67 -3.73 19.93
N LYS A 65 8.27 -3.03 18.86
CA LYS A 65 9.18 -2.38 17.91
C LYS A 65 9.65 -1.00 18.38
N GLY A 66 9.26 -0.56 19.59
CA GLY A 66 9.60 0.75 20.14
C GLY A 66 8.88 1.92 19.48
N ILE A 67 7.80 1.66 18.74
CA ILE A 67 6.99 2.68 18.06
C ILE A 67 5.82 3.06 18.97
N GLN A 68 5.76 4.34 19.36
CA GLN A 68 4.62 4.89 20.09
C GLN A 68 3.65 5.52 19.07
N THR A 69 2.39 5.08 19.10
CA THR A 69 1.29 5.66 18.33
C THR A 69 0.44 6.56 19.18
#